data_AF-A0A259A071-F1
#
_entry.id   AF-A0A259A071-F1
#
_cell.length_a   1.000
_cell.length_b   1.000
_cell.length_c   1.000
_cell.angle_alpha   90.00
_cell.angle_beta   90.00
_cell.angle_gamma   90.00
#
_symmetry.space_group_name_H-M   'P 1'
#
loop_
_entity.id
_entity.type
_entity.pdbx_description
1 polymer ?
#
loop_
_entity_poly.entity_id
_entity_poly.type
_entity_poly.pdbx_seq_one_letter_code
_entity_poly.pdbx_strand_id
1 'polypeptide(L)' 'MTDQAKSEQTSKYKLNLPETSFPMRGDLAKREPAWLAQWQEKKLYQTIRAVRKGAKKFILHDGPPYANGDIHIGHAV' A
#
# COMPACT_ATOMS: atom_id res chain seq x y z
N MET A 1 -28.86 -26.28 -35.95
CA MET A 1 -28.91 -24.98 -36.63
C MET A 1 -28.97 -23.93 -35.52
N THR A 2 -27.95 -23.18 -35.13
CA THR A 2 -26.64 -22.83 -35.70
C THR A 2 -25.80 -22.35 -34.51
N ASP A 3 -24.64 -22.94 -34.24
CA ASP A 3 -23.65 -22.36 -33.33
C ASP A 3 -23.05 -21.10 -33.98
N GLN A 4 -23.16 -19.96 -33.29
CA GLN A 4 -22.51 -18.74 -33.71
C GLN A 4 -21.00 -18.85 -33.45
N ALA A 5 -20.22 -19.02 -34.52
CA ALA A 5 -18.78 -18.90 -34.48
C ALA A 5 -18.38 -17.47 -34.10
N LYS A 6 -17.78 -17.32 -32.93
CA LYS A 6 -17.11 -16.09 -32.49
C LYS A 6 -15.86 -15.92 -33.36
N SER A 7 -15.81 -14.88 -34.19
CA SER A 7 -14.65 -14.60 -35.03
C SER A 7 -13.45 -14.20 -34.17
N GLU A 8 -12.40 -15.01 -34.17
CA GLU A 8 -11.08 -14.63 -33.67
C GLU A 8 -10.49 -13.57 -34.62
N GLN A 9 -10.60 -12.30 -34.26
CA GLN A 9 -9.79 -11.26 -34.90
C GLN A 9 -8.35 -11.37 -34.40
N THR A 10 -7.53 -12.11 -35.14
CA THR A 10 -6.09 -12.17 -34.91
C THR A 10 -5.47 -10.84 -35.32
N SER A 11 -5.10 -10.02 -34.32
CA SER A 11 -4.38 -8.76 -34.56
C SER A 11 -3.07 -9.04 -35.31
N LYS A 12 -2.89 -8.40 -36.47
CA LYS A 12 -1.76 -8.58 -37.39
C LYS A 12 -0.44 -8.02 -36.86
N TYR A 13 -0.42 -7.39 -35.69
CA TYR A 13 0.75 -6.74 -35.11
C TYR A 13 1.00 -7.23 -33.68
N LYS A 14 2.23 -7.70 -33.41
CA LYS A 14 2.68 -8.11 -32.07
C LYS A 14 2.92 -6.86 -31.23
N LEU A 15 2.02 -6.58 -30.30
CA LEU A 15 2.13 -5.46 -29.35
C LEU A 15 2.77 -5.94 -28.05
N ASN A 16 3.77 -5.20 -27.56
CA ASN A 16 4.35 -5.44 -26.25
C ASN A 16 3.48 -4.73 -25.19
N LEU A 17 2.45 -5.43 -24.72
CA LEU A 17 1.58 -4.89 -23.67
C LEU A 17 2.26 -5.03 -22.29
N PRO A 18 2.11 -4.04 -21.40
CA PRO A 18 2.55 -4.17 -20.01
C PRO A 18 1.75 -5.24 -19.29
N GLU A 19 2.45 -6.15 -18.61
CA GLU A 19 1.85 -7.15 -17.72
C GLU A 19 2.35 -6.93 -16.29
N THR A 20 1.44 -7.01 -15.32
CA THR A 20 1.77 -6.85 -13.90
C THR A 20 0.85 -7.70 -13.03
N SER A 21 1.41 -8.27 -11.97
CA SER A 21 0.65 -8.91 -10.90
C SER A 21 0.02 -7.89 -9.94
N PHE A 22 0.35 -6.60 -10.10
CA PHE A 22 -0.22 -5.52 -9.30
C PHE A 22 -1.71 -5.37 -9.63
N PRO A 23 -2.61 -5.53 -8.65
CA PRO A 23 -4.04 -5.43 -8.90
C PRO A 23 -4.43 -3.99 -9.18
N MET A 24 -5.38 -3.79 -10.10
CA MET A 24 -5.93 -2.46 -10.37
C MET A 24 -6.74 -1.90 -9.18
N ARG A 25 -7.31 -2.75 -8.32
CA ARG A 25 -8.04 -2.34 -7.11
C ARG A 25 -7.16 -2.50 -5.87
N GLY A 26 -7.21 -1.52 -4.97
CA GLY A 26 -6.40 -1.50 -3.75
C GLY A 26 -6.77 -2.56 -2.71
N ASP A 27 -8.06 -2.78 -2.43
CA ASP A 27 -8.54 -3.63 -1.31
C ASP A 27 -7.90 -3.26 0.05
N LEU A 28 -7.78 -1.95 0.31
CA LEU A 28 -6.98 -1.39 1.40
C LEU A 28 -7.41 -1.86 2.79
N ALA A 29 -8.72 -1.93 3.04
CA ALA A 29 -9.26 -2.40 4.33
C ALA A 29 -8.73 -3.78 4.76
N LYS A 30 -8.37 -4.64 3.80
CA LYS A 30 -7.75 -5.95 4.09
C LYS A 30 -6.23 -5.92 4.06
N ARG A 31 -5.63 -5.10 3.19
CA ARG A 31 -4.18 -5.07 2.99
C ARG A 31 -3.44 -4.29 4.07
N GLU A 32 -4.00 -3.16 4.51
CA GLU A 32 -3.36 -2.28 5.49
C GLU A 32 -3.04 -2.99 6.80
N PRO A 33 -3.95 -3.79 7.41
CA PRO A 33 -3.61 -4.55 8.62
C PRO A 33 -2.44 -5.51 8.43
N ALA A 34 -2.35 -6.19 7.28
CA ALA A 34 -1.26 -7.11 6.98
C ALA A 34 0.09 -6.38 6.80
N TRP A 35 0.08 -5.18 6.21
CA TRP A 35 1.27 -4.34 6.09
C TRP A 35 1.77 -3.87 7.46
N LEU A 36 0.86 -3.42 8.32
CA LEU A 36 1.20 -3.01 9.69
C LEU A 36 1.84 -4.16 10.47
N ALA A 37 1.25 -5.36 10.40
CA ALA A 37 1.81 -6.56 11.03
C ALA A 37 3.22 -6.87 10.51
N GLN A 38 3.41 -6.82 9.20
CA GLN A 38 4.72 -7.05 8.58
C GLN A 38 5.76 -6.00 9.03
N TRP A 39 5.39 -4.71 9.14
CA TRP A 39 6.30 -3.67 9.60
C TRP A 39 6.71 -3.85 11.06
N GLN A 40 5.77 -4.29 11.90
CA GLN A 40 6.02 -4.61 13.31
C GLN A 40 6.95 -5.81 13.45
N GLU A 41 6.69 -6.90 12.73
CA GLU A 41 7.53 -8.10 12.70
C GLU A 41 8.96 -7.77 12.26
N LYS A 42 9.10 -6.96 11.20
CA LYS A 42 10.40 -6.51 10.68
C LYS A 42 11.09 -5.47 11.54
N LYS A 43 10.46 -4.98 12.62
CA LYS A 43 10.98 -3.87 13.46
C LYS A 43 11.45 -2.69 12.60
N LEU A 44 10.60 -2.28 11.64
CA LEU A 44 10.96 -1.31 10.61
C LEU A 44 11.44 0.02 11.20
N TYR A 45 10.75 0.52 12.23
CA TYR A 45 11.12 1.76 12.89
C TYR A 45 12.54 1.70 13.49
N GLN A 46 12.86 0.62 14.20
CA GLN A 46 14.18 0.40 14.78
C GLN A 46 15.26 0.33 13.71
N THR A 47 14.96 -0.32 12.59
CA THR A 47 15.86 -0.39 11.42
C THR A 47 16.15 1.00 10.85
N ILE A 48 15.11 1.83 10.66
CA ILE A 48 15.27 3.23 10.20
C ILE A 48 16.14 4.02 11.19
N ARG A 49 15.92 3.87 12.50
CA ARG A 49 16.71 4.53 13.54
C ARG A 49 18.19 4.12 13.52
N ALA A 50 18.47 2.84 13.26
CA ALA A 50 19.84 2.31 13.18
C ALA A 50 20.57 2.86 11.96
N VAL A 51 19.95 2.82 10.77
CA VAL A 51 20.55 3.30 9.51
C VAL A 51 20.81 4.81 9.54
N ARG A 52 19.96 5.59 10.23
CA ARG A 52 20.10 7.04 10.33
C ARG A 52 21.00 7.52 11.48
N LYS A 53 21.76 6.63 12.13
CA LYS A 53 22.68 7.02 13.21
C LYS A 53 23.72 8.02 12.70
N GLY A 54 23.85 9.15 13.38
CA GLY A 54 24.80 10.22 13.02
C GLY A 54 24.29 11.23 11.97
N ALA A 55 23.16 10.96 11.33
CA ALA A 55 22.54 11.95 10.43
C ALA A 55 22.01 13.17 11.20
N LYS A 56 21.87 14.31 10.51
CA LYS A 56 21.24 15.51 11.07
C LYS A 56 19.86 15.15 11.64
N LYS A 57 19.64 15.46 12.91
CA LYS A 57 18.38 15.18 13.59
C LYS A 57 17.29 16.12 13.07
N PHE A 58 16.12 15.56 12.85
CA PHE A 58 14.85 16.28 12.70
C PHE A 58 13.93 15.78 13.81
N ILE A 59 13.35 16.69 14.59
CA ILE A 59 12.50 16.37 15.74
C ILE A 59 11.13 16.96 15.46
N LEU A 60 10.13 16.09 15.37
CA LEU A 60 8.72 16.45 15.29
C LEU A 60 8.11 16.14 16.67
N HIS A 61 7.73 17.19 17.41
CA HIS A 61 7.02 17.04 18.67
C HIS A 61 5.54 16.89 18.39
N ASP A 62 5.01 15.68 18.60
CA ASP A 62 3.57 15.44 18.59
C ASP A 62 2.98 15.77 19.97
N GLY A 63 1.84 16.45 19.99
CA GLY A 63 1.18 16.84 21.23
C GLY A 63 0.48 15.63 21.85
N PRO A 64 0.58 15.39 23.16
CA PRO A 64 -0.15 14.28 23.78
C PRO A 64 -1.65 14.51 23.60
N PRO A 65 -2.40 13.55 23.00
CA PRO A 65 -3.84 13.68 22.91
C PRO A 65 -4.46 13.53 24.31
N TYR A 66 -5.66 14.07 24.49
CA TYR A 66 -6.46 13.76 25.68
C TYR A 66 -6.85 12.28 25.65
N ALA A 67 -6.64 11.57 26.76
CA ALA A 67 -6.89 10.14 26.87
C ALA A 67 -8.38 9.79 27.11
N ASN A 68 -9.30 10.65 26.69
CA ASN A 68 -10.74 10.52 26.93
C ASN A 68 -11.51 10.46 25.60
N GLY A 69 -12.41 9.48 25.46
CA GLY A 69 -13.28 9.34 24.29
C GLY A 69 -12.61 8.68 23.07
N ASP A 70 -13.39 8.54 22.00
CA ASP A 70 -12.92 7.97 20.74
C ASP A 70 -12.17 9.00 19.88
N ILE A 71 -11.25 8.50 19.06
CA ILE A 71 -10.51 9.30 18.09
C ILE A 71 -11.47 9.80 16.99
N HIS A 72 -11.65 11.11 16.88
CA HIS A 72 -12.35 11.73 15.75
C HIS A 72 -11.40 12.10 14.60
N ILE A 73 -11.95 12.41 13.41
CA ILE A 73 -11.18 12.72 12.19
C ILE A 73 -10.11 13.80 12.38
N GLY A 74 -10.35 14.79 13.25
CA GLY A 74 -9.36 15.82 13.61
C GLY A 74 -8.04 15.30 14.22
N HIS A 75 -7.98 14.06 14.71
CA HIS A 75 -6.73 13.45 15.16
C HIS A 75 -5.92 12.80 14.01
N ALA A 76 -6.55 12.57 12.85
CA ALA A 76 -5.94 11.88 11.72
C ALA A 76 -5.49 12.83 10.58
N VAL A 77 -5.69 14.14 10.74
CA VAL A 77 -5.35 15.19 9.76
C VAL A 77 -3.99 15.81 10.00
#